data_AF-A0A495FIA4-F1
#
_entry.id   AF-A0A495FIA4-F1
#
_cell.length_a   1.000
_cell.length_b   1.000
_cell.length_c   1.000
_cell.angle_alpha   90.00
_cell.angle_beta   90.00
_cell.angle_gamma   90.00
#
_symmetry.space_group_name_H-M   'P 1'
#
loop_
_entity.id
_entity.type
_entity.pdbx_description
1 polymer ?
#
loop_
_entity_poly.entity_id
_entity_poly.type
_entity_poly.pdbx_seq_one_letter_code
_entity_poly.pdbx_strand_id
1 'polypeptide(L)'
;MAAIHITDIEAAINHWRSRVPSPDGVSLAPEIRALAEVYAQMVFRREDVVEEDRLPPDALDAWHAWYGTTPDTPCIAICSTSQGDDLCKGCGRTFDEVQFWPAMGPAEKRAVWRRITLEHSAWRFNRYAERAAEGVSKAPAPAGAA
;
A
#
# COMPACT_ATOMS: atom_id res chain seq x y z
N MET A 1 -8.20 -1.63 -14.72
CA MET A 1 -6.81 -1.14 -14.56
C MET A 1 -6.55 -1.00 -13.07
N ALA A 2 -5.30 -1.17 -12.65
CA ALA A 2 -4.95 -1.16 -11.24
C ALA A 2 -4.70 0.28 -10.80
N ALA A 3 -5.34 0.68 -9.70
CA ALA A 3 -5.32 2.06 -9.23
C ALA A 3 -4.39 2.20 -8.02
N ILE A 4 -3.52 3.21 -8.06
CA ILE A 4 -2.62 3.60 -6.97
C ILE A 4 -3.33 4.68 -6.14
N HIS A 5 -3.48 4.43 -4.84
CA HIS A 5 -4.12 5.37 -3.93
C HIS A 5 -3.14 6.49 -3.50
N ILE A 6 -3.65 7.69 -3.20
CA ILE A 6 -2.85 8.86 -2.82
C ILE A 6 -1.90 8.59 -1.64
N THR A 7 -2.34 7.77 -0.67
CA THR A 7 -1.51 7.37 0.48
C THR A 7 -0.26 6.58 0.10
N ASP A 8 -0.29 5.84 -1.02
CA ASP A 8 0.89 5.14 -1.52
C ASP A 8 1.88 6.12 -2.16
N ILE A 9 1.39 7.18 -2.81
CA ILE A 9 2.23 8.29 -3.31
C ILE A 9 2.88 9.03 -2.14
N GLU A 10 2.11 9.32 -1.09
CA GLU A 10 2.64 9.93 0.15
C GLU A 10 3.72 9.07 0.81
N ALA A 11 3.47 7.75 0.91
CA ALA A 11 4.44 6.81 1.46
C ALA A 11 5.72 6.74 0.63
N ALA A 12 5.62 6.75 -0.71
CA ALA A 12 6.76 6.79 -1.61
C ALA A 12 7.55 8.12 -1.47
N ILE A 13 6.87 9.26 -1.38
CA ILE A 13 7.51 10.56 -1.12
C ILE A 13 8.29 10.53 0.19
N ASN A 14 7.68 10.01 1.26
CA ASN A 14 8.31 9.93 2.58
C ASN A 14 9.51 8.97 2.59
N HIS A 15 9.43 7.87 1.85
CA HIS A 15 10.56 6.97 1.63
C HIS A 15 11.76 7.72 1.04
N TRP A 16 11.55 8.45 -0.06
CA TRP A 16 12.63 9.21 -0.70
C TRP A 16 13.14 10.37 0.15
N ARG A 17 12.28 11.06 0.90
CA ARG A 17 12.70 12.09 1.87
C ARG A 17 13.63 11.55 2.95
N SER A 18 13.38 10.33 3.43
CA SER A 18 14.22 9.69 4.45
C SER A 18 15.58 9.26 3.89
N ARG A 19 15.63 8.87 2.60
CA ARG A 19 16.81 8.31 1.95
C ARG A 19 17.73 9.39 1.35
N VAL A 20 17.13 10.42 0.77
CA VAL A 20 17.83 11.53 0.11
C VAL A 20 17.24 12.83 0.66
N PRO A 21 17.62 13.22 1.88
CA PRO A 21 17.10 14.44 2.48
C PRO A 21 17.55 15.67 1.69
N SER A 22 16.76 16.73 1.78
CA SER A 22 17.09 18.00 1.15
C SER A 22 18.40 18.56 1.72
N PRO A 23 19.39 18.92 0.88
CA PRO A 23 20.68 19.41 1.36
C PRO A 23 20.59 20.80 2.01
N ASP A 24 19.59 21.59 1.63
CA ASP A 24 19.36 22.98 2.04
C ASP A 24 17.98 23.19 2.71
N GLY A 25 17.20 22.12 2.87
CA GLY A 25 15.83 22.16 3.39
C GLY A 25 14.78 22.61 2.38
N VAL A 26 15.15 22.91 1.13
CA VAL A 26 14.25 23.41 0.07
C VAL A 26 14.31 22.54 -1.19
N SER A 27 15.51 22.19 -1.64
CA SER A 27 15.77 21.42 -2.85
C SER A 27 15.30 19.98 -2.71
N LEU A 28 14.47 19.52 -3.64
CA LEU A 28 13.93 18.15 -3.68
C LEU A 28 14.74 17.27 -4.64
N ALA A 29 14.98 16.02 -4.25
CA ALA A 29 15.55 15.00 -5.14
C ALA A 29 14.63 14.75 -6.36
N PRO A 30 15.17 14.29 -7.51
CA PRO A 30 14.38 14.02 -8.72
C PRO A 30 13.15 13.14 -8.48
N GLU A 31 13.31 12.08 -7.69
CA GLU A 31 12.26 11.12 -7.37
C GLU A 31 11.13 11.77 -6.56
N ILE A 32 11.49 12.62 -5.59
CA ILE A 32 10.52 13.37 -4.79
C ILE A 32 9.76 14.35 -5.68
N ARG A 33 10.44 15.05 -6.61
CA ARG A 33 9.77 15.98 -7.53
C ARG A 33 8.78 15.27 -8.43
N ALA A 34 9.17 14.12 -9.01
CA ALA A 34 8.31 13.34 -9.89
C ALA A 34 7.03 12.87 -9.17
N LEU A 35 7.17 12.32 -7.95
CA LEU A 35 6.04 11.89 -7.14
C LEU A 35 5.18 13.08 -6.64
N ALA A 36 5.81 14.20 -6.27
CA ALA A 36 5.12 15.39 -5.78
C ALA A 36 4.23 16.03 -6.86
N GLU A 37 4.64 15.98 -8.13
CA GLU A 37 3.81 16.43 -9.25
C GLU A 37 2.54 15.57 -9.37
N VAL A 38 2.67 14.23 -9.31
CA VAL A 38 1.51 13.32 -9.31
C VAL A 38 0.58 13.63 -8.13
N TYR A 39 1.13 13.73 -6.92
CA TYR A 39 0.37 14.09 -5.72
C TYR A 39 -0.36 15.43 -5.86
N ALA A 40 0.33 16.46 -6.36
CA ALA A 40 -0.27 17.79 -6.56
C ALA A 40 -1.44 17.74 -7.56
N GLN A 41 -1.29 16.98 -8.64
CA GLN A 41 -2.34 16.79 -9.62
C GLN A 41 -3.55 16.04 -9.04
N MET A 42 -3.33 15.00 -8.25
CA MET A 42 -4.40 14.26 -7.55
C MET A 42 -5.19 15.19 -6.61
N VAL A 43 -4.50 15.98 -5.78
CA VAL A 43 -5.12 16.96 -4.89
C VAL A 43 -5.89 18.03 -5.67
N PHE A 44 -5.29 18.56 -6.75
CA PHE A 44 -5.93 19.57 -7.58
C PHE A 44 -7.23 19.05 -8.22
N ARG A 45 -7.23 17.81 -8.69
CA ARG A 45 -8.41 17.15 -9.28
C ARG A 45 -9.39 16.58 -8.25
N ARG A 46 -8.99 16.53 -6.97
CA ARG A 46 -9.72 15.87 -5.86
C ARG A 46 -9.93 14.38 -6.12
N GLU A 47 -8.87 13.72 -6.59
CA GLU A 47 -8.83 12.30 -6.87
C GLU A 47 -7.99 11.59 -5.80
N ASP A 48 -8.54 10.57 -5.16
CA ASP A 48 -7.79 9.74 -4.20
C ASP A 48 -7.04 8.59 -4.87
N VAL A 49 -7.27 8.39 -6.16
CA VAL A 49 -6.71 7.29 -6.95
C VAL A 49 -6.23 7.78 -8.31
N VAL A 50 -5.14 7.20 -8.78
CA VAL A 50 -4.61 7.38 -10.13
C VAL A 50 -4.33 6.01 -10.73
N GLU A 51 -4.68 5.82 -12.00
CA GLU A 51 -4.39 4.58 -12.71
C GLU A 51 -2.87 4.42 -12.91
N GLU A 52 -2.34 3.21 -12.71
CA GLU A 52 -0.91 2.91 -12.81
C GLU A 52 -0.30 3.35 -14.16
N ASP A 53 -1.06 3.20 -15.26
CA ASP A 53 -0.64 3.59 -16.61
C ASP A 53 -0.62 5.10 -16.87
N ARG A 54 -1.17 5.91 -15.96
CA ARG A 54 -1.15 7.37 -16.03
C ARG A 54 0.02 7.99 -15.28
N LEU A 55 0.79 7.21 -14.52
CA LEU A 55 1.99 7.72 -13.87
C LEU A 55 3.05 8.05 -14.94
N PRO A 56 3.67 9.24 -14.89
CA PRO A 56 4.89 9.50 -15.64
C PRO A 56 5.97 8.45 -15.31
N PRO A 57 6.80 8.02 -16.27
CA PRO A 57 7.80 6.96 -16.05
C PRO A 57 8.69 7.18 -14.82
N ASP A 58 9.22 8.39 -14.64
CA ASP A 58 10.07 8.73 -13.49
C ASP A 58 9.33 8.58 -12.14
N ALA A 59 8.04 8.89 -12.11
CA ALA A 59 7.21 8.74 -10.92
C ALA A 59 6.87 7.26 -10.66
N LEU A 60 6.61 6.50 -11.73
CA LEU A 60 6.37 5.06 -11.64
C LEU A 60 7.60 4.31 -11.13
N ASP A 61 8.78 4.64 -11.65
CA ASP A 61 10.06 4.07 -11.18
C ASP A 61 10.32 4.40 -9.71
N ALA A 62 10.10 5.67 -9.32
CA ALA A 62 10.23 6.10 -7.92
C ALA A 62 9.22 5.39 -7.00
N TRP A 63 8.01 5.14 -7.48
CA TRP A 63 6.98 4.41 -6.75
C TRP A 63 7.31 2.91 -6.63
N HIS A 64 7.78 2.27 -7.71
CA HIS A 64 8.22 0.87 -7.69
C HIS A 64 9.41 0.65 -6.75
N ALA A 65 10.34 1.61 -6.68
CA ALA A 65 11.46 1.57 -5.74
C ALA A 65 10.98 1.54 -4.27
N TRP A 66 9.96 2.34 -3.93
CA TRP A 66 9.32 2.27 -2.61
C TRP A 66 8.55 0.94 -2.42
N TYR A 67 7.75 0.53 -3.40
CA TYR A 67 6.96 -0.70 -3.36
C TYR A 67 7.84 -1.92 -3.04
N GLY A 68 9.04 -2.00 -3.65
CA GLY A 68 10.02 -3.05 -3.40
C GLY A 68 10.57 -3.12 -1.97
N THR A 69 10.31 -2.10 -1.13
CA THR A 69 10.66 -2.12 0.30
C THR A 69 9.52 -2.61 1.20
N THR A 70 8.31 -2.79 0.65
CA THR A 70 7.14 -3.25 1.40
C THR A 70 7.08 -4.78 1.46
N PRO A 71 6.44 -5.39 2.48
CA PRO A 71 6.26 -6.84 2.50
C PRO A 71 5.46 -7.33 1.28
N ASP A 72 5.98 -8.34 0.57
CA ASP A 72 5.34 -8.85 -0.65
C ASP A 72 3.98 -9.52 -0.39
N THR A 73 3.73 -10.08 0.81
CA THR A 73 2.45 -10.76 1.09
C THR A 73 1.92 -10.47 2.49
N PRO A 74 0.58 -10.33 2.66
CA PRO A 74 -0.06 -10.18 3.96
C PRO A 74 -0.23 -11.51 4.72
N CYS A 75 0.26 -12.63 4.15
CA CYS A 75 0.07 -13.96 4.69
C CYS A 75 0.81 -14.18 6.02
N ILE A 76 0.14 -14.80 6.99
CA ILE A 76 0.72 -15.19 8.30
C ILE A 76 0.81 -16.72 8.47
N ALA A 77 0.84 -17.46 7.36
CA ALA A 77 0.83 -18.93 7.31
C ALA A 77 -0.35 -19.59 8.06
N ILE A 78 -1.49 -18.90 8.14
CA ILE A 78 -2.76 -19.42 8.63
C ILE A 78 -3.80 -19.16 7.56
N CYS A 79 -4.33 -20.24 6.99
CA CYS A 79 -5.28 -20.18 5.89
C CYS A 79 -6.63 -20.79 6.29
N SER A 80 -7.70 -20.02 6.15
CA SER A 80 -9.06 -20.52 6.36
C SER A 80 -9.83 -20.70 5.05
N THR A 81 -9.36 -20.12 3.95
CA THR A 81 -9.97 -20.31 2.62
C THR A 81 -9.76 -21.73 2.10
N SER A 82 -8.63 -22.37 2.42
CA SER A 82 -8.42 -23.81 2.16
C SER A 82 -9.38 -24.72 2.94
N GLN A 83 -10.10 -24.19 3.94
CA GLN A 83 -11.10 -24.90 4.73
C GLN A 83 -12.54 -24.52 4.32
N GLY A 84 -12.71 -23.68 3.30
CA GLY A 84 -14.01 -23.31 2.73
C GLY A 84 -14.53 -21.91 3.06
N ASP A 85 -13.77 -21.05 3.75
CA ASP A 85 -14.17 -19.64 3.91
C ASP A 85 -13.90 -18.83 2.63
N ASP A 86 -14.78 -17.88 2.27
CA ASP A 86 -14.54 -16.97 1.13
C ASP A 86 -13.47 -15.91 1.40
N LEU A 87 -13.31 -15.53 2.69
CA LEU A 87 -12.34 -14.56 3.18
C LEU A 87 -11.39 -15.24 4.16
N CYS A 88 -10.08 -15.12 3.94
CA CYS A 88 -9.09 -15.71 4.81
C CYS A 88 -9.05 -14.97 6.15
N LYS A 89 -9.49 -15.64 7.22
CA LYS A 89 -9.46 -15.10 8.59
C LYS A 89 -8.05 -14.73 9.05
N GLY A 90 -7.02 -15.37 8.51
CA GLY A 90 -5.62 -15.08 8.81
C GLY A 90 -5.14 -13.75 8.22
N CYS A 91 -5.20 -13.62 6.89
CA CYS A 91 -4.59 -12.50 6.17
C CYS A 91 -5.57 -11.42 5.65
N GLY A 92 -6.88 -11.70 5.63
CA GLY A 92 -7.92 -10.79 5.14
C GLY A 92 -8.15 -10.82 3.63
N ARG A 93 -7.40 -11.63 2.88
CA ARG A 93 -7.57 -11.77 1.42
C ARG A 93 -8.79 -12.63 1.07
N THR A 94 -9.43 -12.36 -0.07
CA THR A 94 -10.46 -13.25 -0.65
C THR A 94 -9.83 -14.54 -1.18
N PHE A 95 -10.63 -15.57 -1.46
CA PHE A 95 -10.16 -16.80 -2.10
C PHE A 95 -9.39 -16.52 -3.40
N ASP A 96 -9.94 -15.69 -4.29
CA ASP A 96 -9.31 -15.33 -5.57
C ASP A 96 -7.99 -14.58 -5.36
N GLU A 97 -7.94 -13.61 -4.46
CA GLU A 97 -6.70 -12.88 -4.14
C GLU A 97 -5.63 -13.80 -3.55
N VAL A 98 -6.01 -14.85 -2.80
CA VAL A 98 -5.08 -15.86 -2.31
C VAL A 98 -4.55 -16.71 -3.46
N GLN A 99 -5.42 -17.15 -4.37
CA GLN A 99 -5.08 -18.03 -5.49
C GLN A 99 -4.21 -17.31 -6.54
N PHE A 100 -4.57 -16.08 -6.90
CA PHE A 100 -3.95 -15.33 -7.99
C PHE A 100 -2.86 -14.36 -7.52
N TRP A 101 -2.53 -14.31 -6.22
CA TRP A 101 -1.51 -13.39 -5.68
C TRP A 101 -0.21 -13.31 -6.49
N PRO A 102 0.40 -14.43 -6.95
CA PRO A 102 1.65 -14.37 -7.70
C PRO A 102 1.51 -13.69 -9.08
N ALA A 103 0.31 -13.67 -9.64
CA ALA A 103 0.01 -13.06 -10.94
C ALA A 103 -0.44 -11.59 -10.82
N MET A 104 -0.80 -11.13 -9.62
CA MET A 104 -1.22 -9.75 -9.39
C MET A 104 -0.05 -8.78 -9.51
N GLY A 105 -0.28 -7.67 -10.22
CA GLY A 105 0.65 -6.56 -10.34
C GLY A 105 0.81 -5.76 -9.03
N PRO A 106 1.83 -4.90 -8.94
CA PRO A 106 2.09 -4.09 -7.75
C PRO A 106 0.88 -3.27 -7.29
N ALA A 107 0.22 -2.53 -8.19
CA ALA A 107 -0.91 -1.69 -7.82
C ALA A 107 -2.12 -2.51 -7.36
N GLU A 108 -2.35 -3.69 -7.95
CA GLU A 108 -3.41 -4.62 -7.52
C GLU A 108 -3.12 -5.14 -6.11
N LYS A 109 -1.89 -5.58 -5.85
CA LYS A 109 -1.46 -6.01 -4.50
C LYS A 109 -1.62 -4.89 -3.48
N ARG A 110 -1.28 -3.65 -3.85
CA ARG A 110 -1.44 -2.48 -2.98
C ARG A 110 -2.91 -2.17 -2.67
N ALA A 111 -3.81 -2.32 -3.63
CA ALA A 111 -5.25 -2.18 -3.38
C ALA A 111 -5.75 -3.20 -2.34
N VAL A 112 -5.32 -4.45 -2.44
CA VAL A 112 -5.62 -5.49 -1.44
C VAL A 112 -5.07 -5.12 -0.07
N TRP A 113 -3.79 -4.75 0.01
CA TRP A 113 -3.13 -4.32 1.25
C TRP A 113 -3.86 -3.16 1.92
N ARG A 114 -4.27 -2.15 1.14
CA ARG A 114 -5.02 -1.01 1.65
C ARG A 114 -6.37 -1.45 2.22
N ARG A 115 -7.13 -2.26 1.47
CA ARG A 115 -8.43 -2.79 1.90
C ARG A 115 -8.33 -3.51 3.23
N ILE A 116 -7.47 -4.53 3.33
CA ILE A 116 -7.35 -5.34 4.55
C ILE A 116 -6.88 -4.51 5.75
N THR A 117 -6.02 -3.50 5.51
CA THR A 117 -5.50 -2.63 6.58
C THR A 117 -6.60 -1.72 7.13
N LEU A 118 -7.48 -1.19 6.28
CA LEU A 118 -8.62 -0.40 6.72
C LEU A 118 -9.69 -1.24 7.41
N GLU A 119 -9.98 -2.43 6.88
CA GLU A 119 -10.94 -3.34 7.50
C GLU A 119 -10.46 -3.81 8.88
N HIS A 120 -9.14 -4.01 9.05
CA HIS A 120 -8.47 -4.38 10.30
C HIS A 120 -9.10 -5.59 11.05
N SER A 121 -9.82 -6.44 10.31
CA SER A 121 -10.64 -7.52 10.89
C SER A 121 -9.92 -8.87 10.98
N ALA A 122 -8.93 -9.09 10.11
CA ALA A 122 -8.16 -10.34 10.03
C ALA A 122 -7.25 -10.57 11.25
N TRP A 123 -6.94 -11.82 11.54
CA TRP A 123 -6.17 -12.21 12.74
C TRP A 123 -4.76 -11.63 12.77
N ARG A 124 -4.16 -11.35 11.62
CA ARG A 124 -2.87 -10.64 11.51
C ARG A 124 -2.87 -9.24 12.16
N PHE A 125 -4.03 -8.69 12.49
CA PHE A 125 -4.18 -7.38 13.11
C PHE A 125 -4.57 -7.48 14.60
N ASN A 126 -4.90 -8.68 15.09
CA ASN A 126 -5.34 -8.90 16.46
C ASN A 126 -4.71 -10.16 17.08
N ARG A 127 -5.34 -11.33 16.90
CA ARG A 127 -5.02 -12.60 17.57
C ARG A 127 -3.64 -13.15 17.26
N TYR A 128 -3.14 -12.89 16.05
CA TYR A 128 -1.86 -13.38 15.55
C TYR A 128 -1.02 -12.23 14.96
N ALA A 129 -1.10 -11.05 15.57
CA ALA A 129 -0.42 -9.86 15.08
C ALA A 129 1.11 -10.00 15.09
N GLU A 130 1.65 -10.82 15.97
CA GLU A 130 3.07 -11.15 16.04
C GLU A 130 3.61 -11.87 14.80
N ARG A 131 2.74 -12.44 13.96
CA ARG A 131 3.12 -13.15 12.73
C ARG A 131 3.19 -12.26 11.49
N ALA A 132 2.71 -11.03 11.58
CA ALA A 132 2.77 -10.09 10.46
C ALA A 132 4.24 -9.67 10.20
N ALA A 133 4.65 -9.67 8.92
CA ALA A 133 6.03 -9.35 8.54
C ALA A 133 6.42 -7.90 8.88
N GLU A 134 5.46 -6.98 8.85
CA GLU A 134 5.60 -5.59 9.28
C GLU A 134 5.50 -5.39 10.80
N GLY A 135 5.20 -6.45 11.56
CA GLY A 135 4.94 -6.39 13.00
C GLY A 135 3.51 -5.97 13.36
N VAL A 136 3.29 -5.65 14.64
CA VAL A 136 1.97 -5.31 15.19
C VAL A 136 1.54 -3.94 14.67
N SER A 137 0.43 -3.88 13.93
CA SER A 137 -0.15 -2.62 13.46
C SER A 137 -1.13 -2.02 14.48
N LYS A 138 -1.25 -0.69 14.48
CA LYS A 138 -2.25 0.02 15.29
C LYS A 138 -3.59 0.03 14.55
N ALA A 139 -4.68 -0.20 15.29
CA ALA A 139 -6.02 -0.08 14.72
C ALA A 139 -6.28 1.34 14.19
N PRO A 140 -6.98 1.48 13.05
CA PRO A 140 -7.40 2.78 12.54
C PRO A 140 -8.32 3.48 13.55
N ALA A 141 -8.29 4.81 13.59
CA ALA A 141 -9.19 5.58 14.44
C ALA A 141 -10.66 5.33 14.03
N PRO A 142 -11.60 5.30 14.98
CA PRO A 142 -13.02 5.11 14.65
C PRO A 142 -13.48 6.25 13.74
N ALA A 143 -14.15 5.89 12.64
CA ALA A 143 -14.75 6.87 11.74
C ALA A 143 -15.78 7.72 12.51
N GLY A 144 -15.51 9.02 12.68
CA GLY A 144 -16.42 9.96 13.34
C GLY A 144 -15.91 10.64 14.63
N ALA A 145 -14.63 10.50 14.98
CA ALA A 145 -14.01 11.35 16.01
C ALA A 145 -13.38 12.61 15.39
N ALA A 146 -14.23 13.55 14.95
CA ALA A 146 -13.87 14.93 14.62
C ALA A 146 -15.03 15.86 15.02
#